data_AF-A0A951TN53-F1
#
_entry.id   AF-A0A951TN53-F1
#
_cell.length_a   1.000
_cell.length_b   1.000
_cell.length_c   1.000
_cell.angle_alpha   90.00
_cell.angle_beta   90.00
_cell.angle_gamma   90.00
#
_symmetry.space_group_name_H-M   'P 1'
#
loop_
_entity.id
_entity.type
_entity.pdbx_description
1 polymer ?
#
loop_
_entity_poly.entity_id
_entity_poly.type
_entity_poly.pdbx_seq_one_letter_code
_entity_poly.pdbx_strand_id
1 'polypeptide(L)'
;MTTEEQLTRVLGAWAAGSVAVGAFCSLSPRTRGFGRQTVAWGLIDGAIASAGVRARRRKGPTDPARLRRVLLVNAGLDVGYVAVGVRLLQGSRFRGDGLAVLVQGAFLLVLDTAAAHRLRS
;
A
#
# COMPACT_ATOMS: atom_id res chain seq x y z
N MET A 1 -6.23 -20.10 -5.71
CA MET A 1 -5.61 -19.09 -4.82
C MET A 1 -6.73 -18.27 -4.22
N THR A 2 -6.77 -18.12 -2.90
CA THR A 2 -7.82 -17.34 -2.21
C THR A 2 -7.61 -15.83 -2.40
N THR A 3 -8.66 -15.02 -2.19
CA THR A 3 -8.54 -13.55 -2.26
C THR A 3 -7.49 -13.00 -1.28
N GLU A 4 -7.41 -13.55 -0.07
CA GLU A 4 -6.41 -13.18 0.94
C GLU A 4 -4.97 -13.52 0.51
N GLU A 5 -4.77 -14.67 -0.14
CA GLU A 5 -3.48 -15.05 -0.73
C GLU A 5 -3.08 -14.12 -1.88
N GLN A 6 -4.03 -13.79 -2.75
CA GLN A 6 -3.78 -12.83 -3.84
C GLN A 6 -3.39 -11.46 -3.29
N LEU A 7 -4.14 -10.97 -2.31
CA LEU A 7 -3.91 -9.68 -1.66
C LEU A 7 -2.50 -9.61 -1.09
N THR A 8 -2.12 -10.58 -0.24
CA THR A 8 -0.80 -10.60 0.40
C THR A 8 0.34 -10.78 -0.61
N ARG A 9 0.12 -11.51 -1.72
CA ARG A 9 1.11 -11.66 -2.79
C ARG A 9 1.32 -10.36 -3.57
N VAL A 10 0.22 -9.70 -3.98
CA VAL A 10 0.28 -8.45 -4.73
C VAL A 10 0.88 -7.33 -3.88
N LEU A 11 0.47 -7.23 -2.61
CA LEU A 11 1.04 -6.27 -1.65
C LEU A 11 2.54 -6.52 -1.43
N GLY A 12 2.96 -7.78 -1.31
CA GLY A 12 4.38 -8.14 -1.18
C GLY A 12 5.22 -7.79 -2.41
N ALA A 13 4.68 -7.99 -3.62
CA ALA A 13 5.34 -7.61 -4.86
C ALA A 13 5.47 -6.08 -5.00
N TRP A 14 4.41 -5.36 -4.65
CA TRP A 14 4.41 -3.89 -4.60
C TRP A 14 5.40 -3.34 -3.59
N ALA A 15 5.46 -3.95 -2.39
CA ALA A 15 6.43 -3.62 -1.36
C ALA A 15 7.87 -3.76 -1.86
N ALA A 16 8.21 -4.90 -2.46
CA ALA A 16 9.55 -5.15 -3.01
C ALA A 16 9.90 -4.15 -4.13
N GLY A 17 8.96 -3.90 -5.04
CA GLY A 17 9.11 -2.90 -6.10
C GLY A 17 9.31 -1.49 -5.55
N SER A 18 8.53 -1.10 -4.55
CA SER A 18 8.62 0.21 -3.87
C SER A 18 9.96 0.38 -3.17
N VAL A 19 10.48 -0.65 -2.48
CA VAL A 19 11.82 -0.57 -1.88
C VAL A 19 12.89 -0.43 -2.94
N ALA A 20 12.85 -1.22 -4.02
CA ALA A 20 13.85 -1.16 -5.09
C ALA A 20 13.83 0.20 -5.82
N VAL A 21 12.66 0.64 -6.29
CA VAL A 21 12.48 1.92 -7.00
C VAL A 21 12.78 3.09 -6.07
N GLY A 22 12.28 3.05 -4.82
CA GLY A 22 12.54 4.09 -3.84
C GLY A 22 14.02 4.23 -3.49
N ALA A 23 14.73 3.11 -3.33
CA ALA A 23 16.17 3.12 -3.09
C ALA A 23 16.93 3.73 -4.26
N PHE A 24 16.59 3.35 -5.50
CA PHE A 24 17.16 3.95 -6.70
C PHE A 24 16.89 5.46 -6.78
N CYS A 25 15.65 5.89 -6.59
CA CYS A 25 15.28 7.31 -6.56
C CYS A 25 15.98 8.09 -5.44
N SER A 26 16.36 7.44 -4.34
CA SER A 26 17.06 8.08 -3.22
C SER A 26 18.50 8.50 -3.53
N LEU A 27 19.09 7.94 -4.59
CA LEU A 27 20.46 8.25 -5.02
C LEU A 27 20.59 9.68 -5.57
N SER A 28 19.53 10.22 -6.18
CA SER A 28 19.53 11.57 -6.74
C SER A 28 18.96 12.60 -5.75
N PRO A 29 19.65 13.74 -5.50
CA PRO A 29 19.11 14.80 -4.64
C PRO A 29 17.73 15.31 -5.06
N ARG A 30 17.44 15.32 -6.37
CA ARG A 30 16.16 15.82 -6.91
C ARG A 30 14.97 14.92 -6.53
N THR A 31 15.19 13.61 -6.42
CA THR A 31 14.13 12.62 -6.14
C THR A 31 14.26 12.01 -4.75
N ARG A 32 15.22 12.49 -3.94
CA ARG A 32 15.56 11.87 -2.65
C ARG A 32 14.39 11.80 -1.67
N GLY A 33 13.57 12.84 -1.57
CA GLY A 33 12.38 12.84 -0.70
C GLY A 33 11.39 11.75 -1.10
N PHE A 34 10.96 11.76 -2.38
CA PHE A 34 10.12 10.72 -2.96
C PHE A 34 10.69 9.31 -2.75
N GLY A 35 11.98 9.14 -3.01
CA GLY A 35 12.67 7.85 -2.86
C GLY A 35 12.61 7.32 -1.43
N ARG A 36 12.98 8.15 -0.45
CA ARG A 36 12.95 7.77 0.98
C ARG A 36 11.53 7.44 1.44
N GLN A 37 10.55 8.24 1.04
CA GLN A 37 9.15 8.00 1.38
C GLN A 37 8.62 6.71 0.74
N THR A 38 9.02 6.41 -0.50
CA THR A 38 8.62 5.19 -1.23
C THR A 38 9.26 3.94 -0.61
N VAL A 39 10.52 4.01 -0.16
CA VAL A 39 11.14 2.93 0.62
C VAL A 39 10.39 2.71 1.93
N ALA A 40 10.10 3.78 2.67
CA ALA A 40 9.41 3.67 3.95
C ALA A 40 8.04 2.99 3.81
N TRP A 41 7.24 3.39 2.83
CA TRP A 41 5.96 2.73 2.53
C TRP A 41 6.15 1.28 2.09
N GLY A 42 7.11 1.00 1.20
CA GLY A 42 7.40 -0.37 0.77
C GLY A 42 7.78 -1.30 1.93
N LEU A 43 8.52 -0.80 2.93
CA LEU A 43 8.84 -1.57 4.14
C LEU A 43 7.61 -1.84 5.01
N ILE A 44 6.71 -0.85 5.16
CA ILE A 44 5.45 -0.99 5.89
C ILE A 44 4.55 -2.03 5.20
N ASP A 45 4.35 -1.93 3.90
CA ASP A 45 3.54 -2.87 3.11
C ASP A 45 4.11 -4.28 3.17
N GLY A 46 5.45 -4.41 3.09
CA GLY A 46 6.14 -5.68 3.22
C GLY A 46 5.94 -6.32 4.60
N ALA A 47 5.96 -5.51 5.66
CA ALA A 47 5.66 -5.96 7.01
C ALA A 47 4.20 -6.43 7.14
N ILE A 48 3.24 -5.67 6.60
CA ILE A 48 1.81 -6.02 6.60
C ILE A 48 1.57 -7.32 5.82
N ALA A 49 2.14 -7.45 4.61
CA ALA A 49 2.02 -8.66 3.79
C ALA A 49 2.59 -9.88 4.52
N SER A 50 3.78 -9.74 5.12
CA SER A 50 4.43 -10.81 5.90
C SER A 50 3.62 -11.19 7.13
N ALA A 51 3.07 -10.21 7.85
CA ALA A 51 2.20 -10.43 9.01
C ALA A 51 0.92 -11.15 8.60
N GLY A 52 0.29 -10.78 7.48
CA GLY A 52 -0.89 -11.44 6.92
C GLY A 52 -0.62 -12.90 6.57
N VAL A 53 0.49 -13.19 5.86
CA VAL A 53 0.89 -14.57 5.54
C VAL A 53 1.15 -15.37 6.82
N ARG A 54 1.85 -14.80 7.80
CA ARG A 54 2.13 -15.46 9.08
C ARG A 54 0.87 -15.73 9.89
N ALA A 55 -0.05 -14.77 9.96
CA ALA A 55 -1.32 -14.90 10.66
C ALA A 55 -2.15 -16.03 10.04
N ARG A 56 -2.28 -16.04 8.71
CA ARG A 56 -2.98 -17.09 7.96
C ARG A 56 -2.41 -18.47 8.23
N ARG A 57 -1.08 -18.62 8.20
CA ARG A 57 -0.40 -19.90 8.49
C ARG A 57 -0.63 -20.40 9.91
N ARG A 58 -0.80 -19.50 10.89
CA ARG A 58 -0.96 -19.86 12.31
C ARG A 58 -2.41 -20.07 12.73
N LYS A 59 -3.33 -19.26 12.19
CA LYS A 59 -4.73 -19.17 12.64
C LYS A 59 -5.74 -19.65 11.61
N GLY A 60 -5.29 -20.01 10.41
CA GLY A 60 -6.15 -20.27 9.26
C GLY A 60 -6.54 -19.00 8.51
N PRO A 61 -7.30 -19.14 7.40
CA PRO A 61 -7.76 -18.01 6.59
C PRO A 61 -8.67 -17.07 7.39
N THR A 62 -8.59 -15.79 7.07
CA THR A 62 -9.49 -14.80 7.66
C THR A 62 -10.91 -15.01 7.14
N ASP A 63 -11.91 -14.92 8.02
CA ASP A 63 -13.32 -14.94 7.63
C ASP A 63 -13.59 -13.91 6.51
N PRO A 64 -14.19 -14.32 5.37
CA PRO A 64 -14.41 -13.44 4.22
C PRO A 64 -15.17 -12.14 4.54
N ALA A 65 -16.20 -12.21 5.39
CA ALA A 65 -17.00 -11.05 5.76
C ALA A 65 -16.18 -10.06 6.61
N ARG A 66 -15.40 -10.58 7.56
CA ARG A 66 -14.45 -9.78 8.35
C ARG A 66 -13.38 -9.15 7.49
N LEU A 67 -12.74 -9.91 6.59
CA LEU A 67 -11.70 -9.41 5.69
C LEU A 67 -12.27 -8.29 4.80
N ARG A 68 -13.46 -8.49 4.22
CA ARG A 68 -14.12 -7.47 3.41
C ARG A 68 -14.37 -6.18 4.19
N ARG A 69 -14.82 -6.27 5.45
CA ARG A 69 -15.04 -5.09 6.29
C ARG A 69 -13.74 -4.31 6.53
N VAL A 70 -12.65 -5.01 6.81
CA VAL A 70 -11.32 -4.37 6.98
C VAL A 70 -10.88 -3.66 5.71
N LEU A 71 -11.01 -4.31 4.55
CA LEU A 71 -10.62 -3.73 3.26
C LEU A 71 -11.44 -2.49 2.89
N LEU A 72 -12.74 -2.45 3.21
CA LEU A 72 -13.56 -1.26 2.98
C LEU A 72 -13.15 -0.08 3.88
N VAL A 73 -12.75 -0.36 5.13
CA VAL A 73 -12.22 0.67 6.03
C VAL A 73 -10.89 1.19 5.48
N ASN A 74 -9.99 0.31 5.06
CA ASN A 74 -8.73 0.71 4.44
C ASN A 74 -8.95 1.53 3.16
N ALA A 75 -9.84 1.11 2.27
CA ALA A 75 -10.16 1.88 1.08
C ALA A 75 -10.63 3.31 1.41
N GLY A 76 -11.38 3.49 2.50
CA GLY A 76 -11.72 4.82 3.02
C GLY A 76 -10.50 5.62 3.48
N LEU A 77 -9.55 4.99 4.17
CA LEU A 77 -8.28 5.61 4.57
C LEU A 77 -7.41 5.96 3.34
N ASP A 78 -7.41 5.12 2.31
CA ASP A 78 -6.64 5.31 1.08
C ASP A 78 -7.14 6.50 0.26
N VAL A 79 -8.45 6.76 0.24
CA VAL A 79 -9.00 8.03 -0.28
C VAL A 79 -8.42 9.22 0.49
N GLY A 80 -8.30 9.10 1.82
CA GLY A 80 -7.63 10.08 2.66
C GLY A 80 -6.16 10.29 2.28
N TYR A 81 -5.40 9.20 2.08
CA TYR A 81 -4.01 9.27 1.62
C TYR A 81 -3.89 9.95 0.26
N VAL A 82 -4.73 9.60 -0.71
CA VAL A 82 -4.77 10.25 -2.04
C VAL A 82 -5.03 11.75 -1.90
N ALA A 83 -6.02 12.16 -1.11
CA ALA A 83 -6.33 13.57 -0.88
C ALA A 83 -5.16 14.32 -0.22
N VAL A 84 -4.52 13.71 0.79
CA VAL A 84 -3.32 14.27 1.44
C VAL A 84 -2.17 14.39 0.45
N GLY A 85 -1.94 13.37 -0.38
CA GLY A 85 -0.91 13.40 -1.43
C GLY A 85 -1.12 14.53 -2.43
N VAL A 86 -2.34 14.71 -2.93
CA VAL A 86 -2.73 15.84 -3.80
C VAL A 86 -2.46 17.18 -3.11
N ARG A 87 -2.85 17.33 -1.84
CA ARG A 87 -2.62 18.57 -1.08
C ARG A 87 -1.13 18.86 -0.90
N LEU A 88 -0.32 17.85 -0.59
CA LEU A 88 1.13 18.00 -0.42
C LEU A 88 1.84 18.36 -1.73
N LEU A 89 1.34 17.86 -2.87
CA LEU A 89 1.86 18.20 -4.20
C LEU A 89 1.72 19.68 -4.57
N GLN A 90 0.75 20.38 -3.98
CA GLN A 90 0.54 21.82 -4.19
C GLN A 90 1.64 22.66 -3.51
N GLY A 91 2.34 22.11 -2.51
CA GLY A 91 3.48 22.75 -1.87
C GLY A 91 4.81 22.46 -2.57
N SER A 92 5.80 23.34 -2.41
CA SER A 92 7.16 23.13 -2.93
C SER A 92 8.02 22.25 -2.00
N ARG A 93 7.83 22.36 -0.68
CA ARG A 93 8.67 21.71 0.35
C ARG A 93 8.50 20.19 0.42
N PHE A 94 7.28 19.69 0.30
CA PHE A 94 6.93 18.27 0.49
C PHE A 94 6.45 17.60 -0.78
N ARG A 95 6.79 18.16 -1.95
CA ARG A 95 6.27 17.68 -3.23
C ARG A 95 6.64 16.21 -3.51
N GLY A 96 7.87 15.81 -3.15
CA GLY A 96 8.30 14.42 -3.28
C GLY A 96 7.53 13.46 -2.36
N ASP A 97 7.29 13.88 -1.13
CA ASP A 97 6.54 13.08 -0.14
C ASP A 97 5.06 12.98 -0.55
N GLY A 98 4.48 14.08 -1.02
CA GLY A 98 3.12 14.13 -1.56
C GLY A 98 2.93 13.21 -2.76
N LEU A 99 3.89 13.19 -3.69
CA LEU A 99 3.87 12.27 -4.81
C LEU A 99 3.93 10.81 -4.35
N ALA A 100 4.82 10.49 -3.39
CA ALA A 100 4.93 9.15 -2.85
C ALA A 100 3.63 8.72 -2.17
N VAL A 101 3.07 9.54 -1.27
CA VAL A 101 1.80 9.26 -0.58
C VAL A 101 0.65 9.09 -1.58
N LEU A 102 0.59 9.92 -2.63
CA LEU A 102 -0.43 9.79 -3.67
C LEU A 102 -0.33 8.45 -4.41
N VAL A 103 0.87 8.08 -4.86
CA VAL A 103 1.10 6.82 -5.60
C VAL A 103 0.78 5.60 -4.73
N GLN A 104 1.24 5.61 -3.49
CA GLN A 104 1.01 4.51 -2.54
C GLN A 104 -0.48 4.39 -2.20
N GLY A 105 -1.14 5.50 -1.83
CA GLY A 105 -2.57 5.52 -1.54
C GLY A 105 -3.43 5.11 -2.73
N ALA A 106 -3.10 5.55 -3.95
CA ALA A 106 -3.85 5.18 -5.14
C ALA A 106 -3.74 3.67 -5.44
N PHE A 107 -2.55 3.09 -5.28
CA PHE A 107 -2.36 1.64 -5.44
C PHE A 107 -3.16 0.85 -4.39
N LEU A 108 -3.04 1.21 -3.11
CA LEU A 108 -3.74 0.54 -2.01
C LEU A 108 -5.26 0.63 -2.18
N LEU A 109 -5.78 1.80 -2.56
CA LEU A 109 -7.19 2.00 -2.84
C LEU A 109 -7.73 1.02 -3.88
N VAL A 110 -7.00 0.86 -5.00
CA VAL A 110 -7.38 -0.06 -6.08
C VAL A 110 -7.31 -1.50 -5.59
N LEU A 111 -6.23 -1.87 -4.89
CA LEU A 111 -6.03 -3.22 -4.39
C LEU A 111 -7.13 -3.64 -3.41
N ASP A 112 -7.40 -2.80 -2.42
CA ASP A 112 -8.34 -3.09 -1.33
C ASP A 112 -9.79 -3.07 -1.83
N THR A 113 -10.14 -2.12 -2.69
CA THR A 113 -11.47 -2.08 -3.33
C THR A 113 -11.70 -3.30 -4.21
N ALA A 114 -10.74 -3.68 -5.05
CA ALA A 114 -10.86 -4.86 -5.91
C ALA A 114 -10.96 -6.16 -5.09
N ALA A 115 -10.19 -6.29 -4.00
CA ALA A 115 -10.29 -7.43 -3.10
C ALA A 115 -11.63 -7.46 -2.36
N ALA A 116 -12.14 -6.32 -1.88
CA ALA A 116 -13.44 -6.22 -1.21
C ALA A 116 -14.61 -6.57 -2.15
N HIS A 117 -14.53 -6.21 -3.43
CA HIS A 117 -15.51 -6.59 -4.43
C HIS A 117 -15.53 -8.10 -4.69
N ARG A 118 -14.36 -8.75 -4.79
CA ARG A 118 -14.25 -10.21 -4.96
C ARG A 118 -14.78 -11.01 -3.79
N LEU A 119 -14.85 -10.43 -2.59
CA LEU A 119 -15.41 -11.08 -1.39
C LEU A 119 -16.93 -10.89 -1.26
N ARG A 120 -17.57 -10.17 -2.18
CA ARG A 120 -19.03 -9.99 -2.23
C ARG A 120 -19.73 -11.02 -3.13
N SER A 121 -19.01 -11.52 -4.14
CA SER A 121 -19.44 -12.53 -5.12
C SER A 121 -19.17 -13.94 -4.61
#